data_AF-D1KE75-F1
#
_entry.id   AF-D1KE75-F1
#
_cell.length_a   1.000
_cell.length_b   1.000
_cell.length_c   1.000
_cell.angle_alpha   90.00
_cell.angle_beta   90.00
_cell.angle_gamma   90.00
#
_symmetry.space_group_name_H-M   'P 1'
#
loop_
_entity.id
_entity.type
_entity.pdbx_description
1 polymer ?
#
loop_
_entity_poly.entity_id
_entity_poly.type
_entity_poly.pdbx_seq_one_letter_code
_entity_poly.pdbx_strand_id
1 'polypeptide(L)'
;MSLKQLSMLAFLTFVAISSVQAGEHSHGKNLNIEHLETLAEQGDVSAQYELGVMYVDGSGADKDMSKAKYYLDKAIKIATKMI
;
A
#
# COMPACT_ATOMS: atom_id res chain seq x y z
N MET A 1 -5.47 15.72 -36.78
CA MET A 1 -5.49 15.43 -35.32
C MET A 1 -4.06 15.06 -34.90
N SER A 2 -3.38 15.88 -34.08
CA SER A 2 -1.95 15.71 -33.80
C SER A 2 -1.71 14.76 -32.64
N LEU A 3 -0.67 13.93 -32.74
CA LEU A 3 -0.29 12.90 -31.76
C LEU A 3 -0.11 13.45 -30.33
N LYS A 4 0.17 14.75 -30.19
CA LYS A 4 0.27 15.48 -28.92
C LYS A 4 -1.07 15.64 -28.18
N GLN A 5 -2.19 15.73 -28.91
CA GLN A 5 -3.54 15.87 -28.32
C GLN A 5 -4.03 14.55 -27.73
N LEU A 6 -3.66 13.42 -28.36
CA LEU A 6 -4.05 12.08 -27.91
C LEU A 6 -3.41 11.68 -26.57
N SER A 7 -2.15 12.11 -26.35
CA SER A 7 -1.45 11.93 -25.06
C SER A 7 -2.08 12.74 -23.93
N MET A 8 -2.50 13.98 -24.20
CA MET A 8 -3.11 14.86 -23.19
C MET A 8 -4.47 14.33 -22.70
N LEU A 9 -5.25 13.71 -23.61
CA LEU A 9 -6.55 13.14 -23.28
C LEU A 9 -6.45 11.88 -22.41
N ALA A 10 -5.46 11.01 -22.68
CA ALA A 10 -5.21 9.83 -21.86
C ALA A 10 -4.81 10.17 -20.41
N PHE A 11 -4.12 11.30 -20.21
CA PHE A 11 -3.72 11.77 -18.90
C PHE A 11 -4.90 12.33 -18.10
N LEU A 12 -5.82 13.03 -18.76
CA LEU A 12 -7.05 13.56 -18.15
C LEU A 12 -7.99 12.46 -17.66
N THR A 13 -8.12 11.36 -18.40
CA THR A 13 -8.92 10.22 -17.95
C THR A 13 -8.29 9.46 -16.79
N PHE A 14 -6.96 9.41 -16.73
CA PHE A 14 -6.24 8.77 -15.62
C PHE A 14 -6.46 9.52 -14.30
N VAL A 15 -6.42 10.86 -14.33
CA VAL A 15 -6.70 11.71 -13.15
C VAL A 15 -8.16 11.59 -12.69
N ALA A 16 -9.11 11.43 -13.62
CA ALA A 16 -10.53 11.29 -13.28
C ALA A 16 -10.85 9.97 -12.55
N ILE A 17 -10.16 8.87 -12.89
CA ILE A 17 -10.37 7.56 -12.22
C ILE A 17 -9.82 7.60 -10.78
N SER A 18 -8.77 8.36 -10.50
CA SER A 18 -8.30 8.53 -9.11
C SER A 18 -9.32 9.25 -8.21
N SER A 19 -10.29 9.98 -8.78
CA SER A 19 -11.34 10.67 -8.03
C SER A 19 -12.51 9.73 -7.65
N VAL A 20 -12.60 8.54 -8.25
CA VAL A 20 -13.62 7.52 -7.92
C VAL A 20 -13.11 6.53 -6.85
N GLN A 21 -12.42 7.02 -5.83
CA GLN A 21 -12.21 6.28 -4.58
C GLN A 21 -12.68 7.07 -3.36
N ALA A 22 -13.61 8.00 -3.57
CA ALA A 22 -14.44 8.57 -2.50
C ALA A 22 -15.75 7.76 -2.41
N GLY A 23 -15.63 6.51 -1.99
CA GLY A 23 -16.75 5.59 -1.80
C GLY A 23 -16.43 4.65 -0.65
N GLU A 24 -17.24 4.76 0.40
CA GLU A 24 -17.04 4.21 1.73
C GLU A 24 -16.92 2.68 1.75
N HIS A 25 -15.96 2.13 2.50
CA HIS A 25 -16.13 0.82 3.12
C HIS A 25 -15.50 0.79 4.50
N SER A 26 -16.19 1.43 5.45
CA SER A 26 -16.05 1.11 6.86
C SER A 26 -16.84 -0.15 7.15
N HIS A 27 -16.22 -1.31 7.33
CA HIS A 27 -16.76 -2.40 8.17
C HIS A 27 -15.70 -3.43 8.55
N GLY A 28 -15.40 -3.51 9.85
CA GLY A 28 -14.72 -4.63 10.48
C GLY A 28 -13.20 -4.47 10.61
N LYS A 29 -12.71 -4.33 11.84
CA LYS A 29 -11.30 -4.45 12.23
C LYS A 29 -10.81 -5.90 12.14
N ASN A 30 -11.04 -6.57 11.02
CA ASN A 30 -10.26 -7.73 10.62
C ASN A 30 -9.18 -7.18 9.69
N LEU A 31 -8.02 -6.83 10.28
CA LEU A 31 -6.82 -6.54 9.51
C LEU A 31 -6.42 -7.82 8.78
N ASN A 32 -7.01 -8.05 7.62
CA ASN A 32 -6.57 -9.09 6.71
C ASN A 32 -5.27 -8.60 6.07
N ILE A 33 -4.28 -9.50 5.99
CA ILE A 33 -2.95 -9.22 5.44
C ILE A 33 -3.02 -8.55 4.08
N GLU A 34 -4.01 -8.90 3.26
CA GLU A 34 -4.27 -8.29 1.96
C GLU A 34 -4.48 -6.76 2.00
N HIS A 35 -5.19 -6.24 3.01
CA HIS A 35 -5.40 -4.80 3.15
C HIS A 35 -4.11 -4.09 3.58
N LEU A 36 -3.36 -4.71 4.50
CA LEU A 36 -2.06 -4.21 4.90
C LEU A 36 -1.06 -4.25 3.74
N GLU A 37 -1.09 -5.26 2.87
CA GLU A 37 -0.23 -5.35 1.69
C GLU A 37 -0.49 -4.18 0.76
N THR A 38 -1.76 -3.87 0.51
CA THR A 38 -2.16 -2.71 -0.29
C THR A 38 -1.62 -1.40 0.30
N LEU A 39 -1.80 -1.17 1.61
CA LEU A 39 -1.31 0.03 2.28
C LEU A 39 0.23 0.10 2.32
N ALA A 40 0.88 -1.05 2.54
CA ALA A 40 2.33 -1.16 2.55
C ALA A 40 2.94 -0.89 1.16
N GLU A 41 2.24 -1.25 0.08
CA GLU A 41 2.61 -0.90 -1.29
C GLU A 41 2.41 0.58 -1.58
N GLN A 42 1.40 1.22 -0.99
CA GLN A 42 1.18 2.66 -1.04
C GLN A 42 2.23 3.46 -0.24
N GLY A 43 3.11 2.77 0.51
CA GLY A 43 4.17 3.39 1.29
C GLY A 43 3.77 3.78 2.71
N ASP A 44 2.63 3.28 3.19
CA ASP A 44 2.21 3.46 4.57
C ASP A 44 3.16 2.74 5.52
N VAL A 45 3.84 3.51 6.37
CA VAL A 45 4.86 3.01 7.31
C VAL A 45 4.22 2.16 8.40
N SER A 46 3.02 2.51 8.85
CA SER A 46 2.29 1.77 9.87
C SER A 46 1.88 0.39 9.35
N ALA A 47 1.39 0.30 8.12
CA ALA A 47 1.03 -0.96 7.47
C ALA A 47 2.26 -1.85 7.23
N GLN A 48 3.39 -1.28 6.81
CA GLN A 48 4.64 -2.03 6.66
C GLN A 48 5.15 -2.59 7.99
N TYR A 49 5.03 -1.82 9.08
CA TYR A 49 5.38 -2.30 10.42
C TYR A 49 4.44 -3.42 10.88
N GLU A 50 3.14 -3.25 10.70
CA GLU A 50 2.12 -4.19 11.15
C GLU A 50 2.18 -5.52 10.39
N LEU A 51 2.42 -5.50 9.07
CA LEU A 51 2.77 -6.69 8.27
C LEU A 51 4.01 -7.39 8.79
N GLY A 52 5.05 -6.61 9.12
CA GLY A 52 6.28 -7.12 9.70
C GLY A 52 6.01 -7.91 10.98
N VAL A 53 5.20 -7.35 11.88
CA VAL A 53 4.81 -7.98 13.15
C VAL A 53 3.93 -9.22 12.91
N MET A 54 2.98 -9.16 11.97
CA MET A 54 2.12 -10.30 11.65
C MET A 54 2.92 -11.51 11.15
N TYR A 55 3.92 -11.30 10.30
CA TYR A 55 4.81 -12.38 9.84
C TYR A 55 5.75 -12.92 10.92
N VAL A 56 6.03 -12.15 11.99
CA VAL A 56 6.78 -12.64 13.17
C VAL A 56 5.87 -13.47 14.08
N ASP A 57 4.67 -12.97 14.33
CA ASP A 57 3.71 -13.56 15.28
C ASP A 57 2.98 -14.78 14.70
N GLY A 58 2.84 -14.84 13.37
CA GLY A 58 2.03 -15.85 12.68
C GLY A 58 0.53 -15.57 12.79
N SER A 59 0.14 -14.34 13.14
CA SER A 59 -1.25 -13.91 13.17
C SER A 59 -1.71 -13.63 11.75
N GLY A 60 -2.61 -14.46 11.21
CA GLY A 60 -3.24 -14.26 9.89
C GLY A 60 -2.44 -14.76 8.69
N ALA A 61 -1.15 -15.09 8.84
CA ALA A 61 -0.31 -15.80 7.87
C ALA A 61 0.67 -16.73 8.59
N ASP A 62 1.24 -17.69 7.84
CA ASP A 62 2.37 -18.47 8.30
C ASP A 62 3.55 -17.57 8.69
N LYS A 63 4.26 -17.96 9.76
CA LYS A 63 5.46 -17.27 10.20
C LYS A 63 6.50 -17.26 9.10
N ASP A 64 6.91 -16.07 8.68
CA ASP A 64 7.93 -15.87 7.67
C ASP A 64 8.85 -14.73 8.11
N MET A 65 9.94 -15.11 8.76
CA MET A 65 10.94 -14.16 9.26
C MET A 65 11.63 -13.38 8.12
N SER A 66 11.69 -13.95 6.91
CA SER A 66 12.25 -13.27 5.74
C SER A 66 11.33 -12.16 5.26
N LYS A 67 10.03 -12.42 5.16
CA LYS A 67 9.02 -11.38 4.86
C LYS A 67 8.93 -10.34 5.96
N ALA A 68 8.92 -10.76 7.23
CA ALA A 68 8.90 -9.84 8.36
C ALA A 68 10.03 -8.82 8.27
N LYS A 69 11.27 -9.29 8.06
CA LYS A 69 12.44 -8.43 7.89
C LYS A 69 12.29 -7.50 6.68
N TYR A 70 11.82 -8.02 5.55
CA TYR A 70 11.61 -7.21 4.35
C TYR A 70 10.68 -6.01 4.59
N TYR A 71 9.52 -6.24 5.22
CA TYR A 71 8.56 -5.16 5.47
C TYR A 71 9.04 -4.19 6.57
N LEU A 72 9.70 -4.68 7.62
CA LEU A 72 10.30 -3.83 8.66
C LEU A 72 11.44 -2.95 8.12
N ASP A 73 12.34 -3.52 7.29
CA ASP A 73 13.41 -2.75 6.65
C ASP A 73 12.84 -1.66 5.73
N LYS A 74 11.72 -1.95 5.05
CA LYS A 74 11.01 -1.00 4.20
C LYS A 74 10.42 0.15 5.03
N ALA A 75 9.77 -0.17 6.16
CA ALA A 75 9.20 0.81 7.08
C ALA A 75 10.26 1.78 7.62
N ILE A 76 11.40 1.23 8.07
CA ILE A 76 12.52 2.02 8.60
C ILE A 76 13.11 2.92 7.51
N LYS A 77 13.28 2.40 6.29
CA LYS A 77 13.85 3.15 5.16
C LYS A 77 12.95 4.30 4.69
N ILE A 78 11.63 4.14 4.76
CA ILE A 78 10.69 5.23 4.47
C ILE A 78 10.73 6.27 5.60
N ALA A 79 10.71 5.84 6.86
CA ALA A 79 10.77 6.75 8.02
C ALA A 79 12.05 7.60 8.02
N THR A 80 13.20 7.02 7.68
CA THR A 80 14.47 7.74 7.57
C THR A 80 14.57 8.65 6.35
N LYS A 81 13.73 8.47 5.33
CA LYS A 81 13.67 9.35 4.15
C LYS A 81 12.78 10.58 4.36
N MET A 82 11.98 10.61 5.44
CA MET A 82 11.09 11.73 5.79
C MET A 82 11.73 12.78 6.73
N ILE A 83 12.98 12.59 7.15
CA ILE A 83 13.78 13.52 7.97
C ILE A 83 14.80 14.21 7.06
#